data_AF-A0A2S8X5I7-F1
#
_entry.id   AF-A0A2S8X5I7-F1
#
_cell.length_a   1.000
_cell.length_b   1.000
_cell.length_c   1.000
_cell.angle_alpha   90.00
_cell.angle_beta   90.00
_cell.angle_gamma   90.00
#
_symmetry.space_group_name_H-M   'P 1'
#
loop_
_entity.id
_entity.type
_entity.pdbx_description
1 polymer ?
#
loop_
_entity_poly.entity_id
_entity_poly.type
_entity_poly.pdbx_seq_one_letter_code
_entity_poly.pdbx_strand_id
1 'polypeptide(L)'
;MNSISSATKSSFTPGNQVSSRDKEIQGLMQQKVRLNEEMQSVKTNDELDTKTKAQRIKSLTSSISQIDSQITQIKAEELQEKNKLRQPEKTQQQQPKPTDETQAPSLDHLIKHSQTYDQLGKLVGLRDRMQGSIQTTEGETRFDRLVLEINPPTNDLDLGKSKMLENSERTVFQAKRETVQDINSQLNKVNQKIGELVEEIHQSAPKESAQPPISATSGEDNQEVNEGKKTGSKEHPSDGGTTDQESGNGPQTTASTSPAASYPSVDIRI
;
A
#
# COMPACT_ATOMS: atom_id res chain seq x y z
N MET A 1 -28.07 -21.13 -55.85
CA MET A 1 -27.42 -21.96 -54.80
C MET A 1 -26.10 -21.30 -54.45
N ASN A 2 -25.96 -20.99 -53.17
CA ASN A 2 -24.88 -20.21 -52.56
C ASN A 2 -23.54 -20.93 -52.60
N SER A 3 -22.46 -20.16 -52.76
CA SER A 3 -21.18 -20.42 -52.09
C SER A 3 -20.54 -19.06 -51.82
N ILE A 4 -20.83 -18.55 -50.63
CA ILE A 4 -20.28 -17.32 -50.09
C ILE A 4 -18.86 -17.65 -49.64
N SER A 5 -17.87 -16.97 -50.20
CA SER A 5 -16.49 -17.02 -49.74
C SER A 5 -16.43 -16.58 -48.27
N SER A 6 -16.09 -17.51 -47.38
CA SER A 6 -15.79 -17.17 -45.99
C SER A 6 -14.44 -16.48 -45.89
N ALA A 7 -14.48 -15.15 -45.98
CA ALA A 7 -13.41 -14.29 -45.51
C ALA A 7 -13.40 -14.31 -43.96
N THR A 8 -12.66 -15.24 -43.38
CA THR A 8 -12.27 -15.13 -41.96
C THR A 8 -10.84 -14.59 -41.91
N LYS A 9 -10.69 -13.28 -42.12
CA LYS A 9 -9.53 -12.56 -41.59
C LYS A 9 -9.65 -12.58 -40.08
N SER A 10 -9.18 -13.67 -39.47
CA SER A 10 -8.92 -13.72 -38.04
C SER A 10 -7.74 -12.78 -37.78
N SER A 11 -8.06 -11.52 -37.50
CA SER A 11 -7.14 -10.56 -36.91
C SER A 11 -6.90 -10.99 -35.46
N PHE A 12 -6.14 -12.06 -35.27
CA PHE A 12 -5.36 -12.21 -34.05
C PHE A 12 -4.29 -11.12 -34.12
N THR A 13 -4.47 -10.05 -33.36
CA THR A 13 -3.33 -9.32 -32.81
C THR A 13 -2.83 -10.15 -31.62
N PRO A 14 -1.67 -10.82 -31.68
CA PRO A 14 -1.01 -11.34 -30.49
C PRO A 14 -0.42 -10.13 -29.77
N GLY A 15 -1.30 -9.35 -29.13
CA GLY A 15 -0.98 -8.07 -28.52
C GLY A 15 -0.52 -8.24 -27.08
N ASN A 16 0.55 -9.00 -26.87
CA ASN A 16 1.45 -8.75 -25.75
C ASN A 16 2.85 -9.16 -26.20
N GLN A 17 3.43 -8.35 -27.09
CA GLN A 17 4.85 -8.47 -27.42
C GLN A 17 5.63 -8.08 -26.17
N VAL A 18 5.99 -9.08 -25.36
CA VAL A 18 6.98 -8.96 -24.30
C VAL A 18 8.19 -8.28 -24.92
N SER A 19 8.55 -7.09 -24.42
CA SER A 19 9.62 -6.29 -24.99
C SER A 19 10.92 -7.11 -24.99
N SER A 20 11.85 -6.84 -25.91
CA SER A 20 13.14 -7.54 -25.92
C SER A 20 13.84 -7.46 -24.57
N ARG A 21 13.71 -6.32 -23.89
CA ARG A 21 14.19 -6.09 -22.51
C ARG A 21 13.46 -6.90 -21.46
N ASP A 22 12.14 -7.08 -21.57
CA ASP A 22 11.39 -7.96 -20.67
C ASP A 22 11.83 -9.43 -20.81
N LYS A 23 12.13 -9.89 -22.03
CA LYS A 23 12.66 -11.25 -22.25
C LYS A 23 14.05 -11.40 -21.61
N GLU A 24 14.88 -10.36 -21.69
CA GLU A 24 16.19 -10.32 -21.03
C GLU A 24 16.06 -10.36 -19.51
N ILE A 25 15.15 -9.55 -18.93
CA ILE A 25 14.84 -9.56 -17.49
C ILE A 25 14.36 -10.94 -17.04
N GLN A 26 13.49 -11.59 -17.82
CA GLN A 26 13.01 -12.94 -17.52
C GLN A 26 14.15 -13.97 -17.54
N GLY A 27 15.05 -13.90 -18.52
CA GLY A 27 16.24 -14.75 -18.58
C GLY A 27 17.15 -14.57 -17.36
N LEU A 28 17.43 -13.32 -16.98
CA LEU A 28 18.22 -12.98 -15.80
C LEU A 28 17.54 -13.45 -14.50
N MET A 29 16.22 -13.32 -14.39
CA MET A 29 15.46 -13.87 -13.26
C MET A 29 15.59 -15.40 -13.17
N GLN A 30 15.51 -16.09 -14.30
CA GLN A 30 15.68 -17.55 -14.32
C GLN A 30 17.11 -17.95 -13.93
N GLN A 31 18.12 -17.19 -14.36
CA GLN A 31 19.50 -17.40 -13.95
C GLN A 31 19.69 -17.17 -12.43
N LYS A 32 19.05 -16.14 -11.86
CA LYS A 32 19.04 -15.88 -10.42
C LYS A 32 18.43 -17.04 -9.63
N VAL A 33 17.34 -17.64 -10.11
CA VAL A 33 16.72 -18.80 -9.45
C VAL A 33 17.70 -19.98 -9.40
N ARG A 34 18.33 -20.32 -10.54
CA ARG A 34 19.32 -21.41 -10.61
C ARG A 34 20.51 -21.18 -9.68
N LEU A 35 21.02 -19.95 -9.60
CA LEU A 35 22.13 -19.62 -8.68
C LEU A 35 21.72 -19.71 -7.21
N ASN A 36 20.46 -19.39 -6.87
CA ASN A 36 19.95 -19.58 -5.52
C ASN A 36 19.83 -21.07 -5.17
N GLU A 37 19.35 -21.90 -6.10
CA GLU A 37 19.32 -23.36 -5.93
C GLU A 37 20.73 -23.93 -5.73
N GLU A 38 21.71 -23.49 -6.53
CA GLU A 38 23.12 -23.88 -6.37
C GLU A 38 23.70 -23.40 -5.02
N MET A 39 23.34 -22.20 -4.57
CA MET A 39 23.77 -21.72 -3.25
C MET A 39 23.19 -22.58 -2.13
N GLN A 40 21.94 -23.05 -2.25
CA GLN A 40 21.36 -23.96 -1.28
C GLN A 40 22.01 -25.34 -1.32
N SER A 41 22.30 -25.88 -2.51
CA SER A 41 23.00 -27.17 -2.63
C SER A 41 24.41 -27.10 -2.04
N VAL A 42 25.13 -25.99 -2.22
CA VAL A 42 26.43 -25.77 -1.56
C VAL A 42 26.30 -25.69 -0.04
N LYS A 43 25.23 -25.07 0.48
CA LYS A 43 24.99 -24.97 1.93
C LYS A 43 24.74 -26.35 2.56
N THR A 44 23.96 -27.21 1.91
CA THR A 44 23.60 -28.54 2.41
C THR A 44 24.59 -29.64 2.03
N ASN A 45 25.61 -29.34 1.22
CA ASN A 45 26.64 -30.32 0.86
C ASN A 45 27.61 -30.57 2.02
N ASP A 46 27.61 -31.78 2.57
CA ASP A 46 28.46 -32.20 3.70
C ASP A 46 29.87 -32.65 3.30
N GLU A 47 30.13 -32.86 2.00
CA GLU A 47 31.44 -33.25 1.46
C GLU A 47 32.41 -32.07 1.28
N LEU A 48 31.89 -30.83 1.28
CA LEU A 48 32.69 -29.62 1.14
C LEU A 48 33.18 -29.10 2.50
N ASP A 49 34.49 -28.82 2.59
CA ASP A 49 35.06 -28.17 3.76
C ASP A 49 34.48 -26.75 3.96
N THR A 50 34.46 -26.29 5.22
CA THR A 50 33.84 -25.02 5.60
C THR A 50 34.41 -23.82 4.84
N LYS A 51 35.71 -23.82 4.51
CA LYS A 51 36.36 -22.71 3.81
C LYS A 51 35.95 -22.69 2.34
N THR A 52 35.95 -23.84 1.68
CA THR A 52 35.48 -23.97 0.29
C THR A 52 33.99 -23.64 0.17
N LYS A 53 33.17 -24.09 1.13
CA LYS A 53 31.74 -23.76 1.21
C LYS A 53 31.54 -22.24 1.32
N ALA A 54 32.25 -21.58 2.24
CA ALA A 54 32.17 -20.13 2.41
C ALA A 54 32.62 -19.37 1.15
N GLN A 55 33.70 -19.79 0.49
CA GLN A 55 34.17 -19.17 -0.74
C GLN A 55 33.17 -19.31 -1.89
N ARG A 56 32.59 -20.50 -2.07
CA ARG A 56 31.55 -20.74 -3.09
C ARG A 56 30.29 -19.94 -2.81
N ILE A 57 29.81 -19.91 -1.57
CA ILE A 57 28.65 -19.08 -1.18
C ILE A 57 28.94 -17.60 -1.45
N LYS A 58 30.13 -17.11 -1.12
CA LYS A 58 30.52 -15.72 -1.40
C LYS A 58 30.51 -15.43 -2.90
N SER A 59 31.05 -16.33 -3.72
CA SER A 59 31.06 -16.20 -5.18
C SER A 59 29.64 -16.18 -5.75
N LEU A 60 28.79 -17.13 -5.34
CA LEU A 60 27.39 -17.21 -5.78
C LEU A 60 26.59 -15.99 -5.35
N THR A 61 26.80 -15.51 -4.13
CA THR A 61 26.18 -14.27 -3.63
C THR A 61 26.57 -13.07 -4.49
N SER A 62 27.86 -12.94 -4.83
CA SER A 62 28.36 -11.88 -5.70
C SER A 62 27.71 -11.94 -7.10
N SER A 63 27.59 -13.15 -7.68
CA SER A 63 26.94 -13.34 -8.97
C SER A 63 25.45 -12.96 -8.94
N ILE A 64 24.74 -13.31 -7.87
CA ILE A 64 23.34 -12.93 -7.67
C ILE A 64 23.20 -11.40 -7.58
N SER A 65 24.07 -10.73 -6.81
CA SER A 65 24.06 -9.27 -6.71
C SER A 65 24.37 -8.57 -8.04
N GLN A 66 25.24 -9.14 -8.87
CA GLN A 66 25.51 -8.63 -10.22
C GLN A 66 24.27 -8.74 -11.11
N ILE A 67 23.56 -9.87 -11.08
CA ILE A 67 22.31 -10.05 -11.84
C ILE A 67 21.24 -9.07 -11.38
N ASP A 68 21.08 -8.84 -10.07
CA ASP A 68 20.13 -7.86 -9.53
C ASP A 68 20.45 -6.43 -10.01
N SER A 69 21.74 -6.09 -10.10
CA SER A 69 22.20 -4.81 -10.64
C SER A 69 21.85 -4.67 -12.13
N GLN A 70 22.06 -5.73 -12.92
CA GLN A 70 21.70 -5.74 -14.35
C GLN A 70 20.20 -5.61 -14.57
N ILE A 71 19.37 -6.33 -13.81
CA ILE A 71 17.91 -6.22 -13.89
C ILE A 71 17.46 -4.79 -13.58
N THR A 72 18.05 -4.18 -12.54
CA THR A 72 17.73 -2.80 -12.14
C THR A 72 18.12 -1.80 -13.23
N GLN A 73 19.30 -1.96 -13.82
CA GLN A 73 19.76 -1.12 -14.91
C GLN A 73 18.83 -1.23 -16.14
N ILE A 74 18.50 -2.45 -16.58
CA ILE A 74 17.62 -2.66 -17.75
C ILE A 74 16.24 -2.04 -17.50
N LYS A 75 15.68 -2.20 -16.30
CA LYS A 75 14.40 -1.57 -15.93
C LYS A 75 14.46 -0.04 -15.92
N ALA A 76 15.56 0.53 -15.43
CA ALA A 76 15.77 1.97 -15.44
C ALA A 76 15.92 2.53 -16.86
N GLU A 77 16.67 1.83 -17.72
CA GLU A 77 16.83 2.16 -19.14
C GLU A 77 15.50 2.06 -19.90
N GLU A 78 14.71 1.01 -19.66
CA GLU A 78 13.38 0.86 -20.26
C GLU A 78 12.43 2.00 -19.87
N LEU A 79 12.44 2.39 -18.59
CA LEU A 79 11.65 3.51 -18.09
C LEU A 79 12.11 4.84 -18.71
N GLN A 80 13.43 5.04 -18.86
CA GLN A 80 13.98 6.23 -19.49
C GLN A 80 13.63 6.28 -20.99
N GLU A 81 13.68 5.16 -21.70
CA GLU A 81 13.35 5.08 -23.12
C GLU A 81 11.87 5.35 -23.37
N LYS A 82 10.97 4.77 -22.55
CA LYS A 82 9.53 5.07 -22.58
C LYS A 82 9.22 6.55 -22.32
N ASN A 83 10.03 7.23 -21.50
CA ASN A 83 9.90 8.67 -21.25
C ASN A 83 10.50 9.53 -22.38
N LYS A 84 11.59 9.09 -23.04
CA LYS A 84 12.17 9.79 -24.20
C LYS A 84 11.30 9.69 -25.45
N LEU A 85 10.64 8.54 -25.69
CA LEU A 85 9.68 8.37 -26.79
C LEU A 85 8.38 9.17 -26.61
N ARG A 86 8.13 9.72 -25.41
CA ARG A 86 7.00 10.63 -25.13
C ARG A 86 7.38 12.11 -25.18
N GLN A 87 8.62 12.47 -25.50
CA GLN A 87 8.95 13.86 -25.83
C GLN A 87 8.76 14.10 -27.34
N PRO A 88 7.97 15.11 -27.75
CA PRO A 88 7.97 15.53 -29.13
C PRO A 88 9.33 16.14 -29.47
N GLU A 89 9.95 15.60 -30.52
CA GLU A 89 11.10 16.21 -31.20
C GLU A 89 10.79 17.69 -31.48
N LYS A 90 11.59 18.59 -30.90
CA LYS A 90 11.53 20.02 -31.23
C LYS A 90 11.93 20.21 -32.70
N THR A 91 10.95 20.40 -33.57
CA THR A 91 11.16 21.06 -34.86
C THR A 91 10.24 22.28 -34.97
N GLN A 92 10.88 23.44 -34.85
CA GLN A 92 10.55 24.78 -35.37
C GLN A 92 9.10 25.28 -35.45
N GLN A 93 8.93 26.45 -34.81
CA GLN A 93 8.02 27.56 -35.13
C GLN A 93 6.50 27.30 -35.02
N GLN A 94 5.92 27.73 -33.90
CA GLN A 94 4.96 28.85 -33.79
C GLN A 94 4.37 28.88 -32.36
N GLN A 95 4.35 30.06 -31.75
CA GLN A 95 3.52 30.37 -30.57
C GLN A 95 2.38 31.29 -31.02
N PRO A 96 1.28 31.48 -30.25
CA PRO A 96 0.85 30.75 -29.06
C PRO A 96 -0.66 30.41 -29.06
N LYS A 97 -1.04 29.35 -28.34
CA LYS A 97 -2.38 29.25 -27.73
C LYS A 97 -2.22 28.54 -26.38
N PRO A 98 -2.52 29.17 -25.23
CA PRO A 98 -2.40 28.50 -23.95
C PRO A 98 -3.63 27.61 -23.79
N THR A 99 -3.43 26.30 -23.81
CA THR A 99 -4.35 25.34 -23.20
C THR A 99 -3.57 24.72 -22.06
N ASP A 100 -4.18 24.72 -20.88
CA ASP A 100 -3.60 24.31 -19.59
C ASP A 100 -2.91 22.94 -19.67
N GLU A 101 -1.60 22.94 -19.89
CA GLU A 101 -0.74 21.78 -19.68
C GLU A 101 0.55 22.24 -18.98
N THR A 102 0.66 21.85 -17.71
CA THR A 102 1.91 21.52 -17.03
C THR A 102 3.04 22.52 -17.23
N GLN A 103 2.81 23.78 -16.87
CA GLN A 103 3.94 24.67 -16.59
C GLN A 103 4.74 24.06 -15.46
N ALA A 104 6.04 23.84 -15.68
CA ALA A 104 6.96 23.56 -14.59
C ALA A 104 6.74 24.63 -13.51
N PRO A 105 6.59 24.24 -12.23
CA PRO A 105 6.28 25.19 -11.17
C PRO A 105 7.29 26.32 -11.21
N SER A 106 6.79 27.55 -11.25
CA SER A 106 7.65 28.74 -11.27
C SER A 106 8.55 28.74 -10.03
N LEU A 107 9.72 29.35 -10.10
CA LEU A 107 10.62 29.43 -8.94
C LEU A 107 9.92 30.09 -7.73
N ASP A 108 9.05 31.08 -8.00
CA ASP A 108 8.22 31.73 -6.98
C ASP A 108 7.22 30.75 -6.32
N HIS A 109 6.59 29.88 -7.12
CA HIS A 109 5.73 28.81 -6.61
C HIS A 109 6.50 27.83 -5.72
N LEU A 110 7.70 27.42 -6.17
CA LEU A 110 8.55 26.51 -5.39
C LEU A 110 8.99 27.14 -4.06
N ILE A 111 9.32 28.43 -4.06
CA ILE A 111 9.69 29.16 -2.84
C ILE A 111 8.50 29.25 -1.89
N LYS A 112 7.30 29.60 -2.39
CA LYS A 112 6.07 29.72 -1.60
C LYS A 112 5.67 28.40 -0.93
N HIS A 113 5.77 27.28 -1.65
CA HIS A 113 5.39 25.96 -1.14
C HIS A 113 6.58 25.12 -0.66
N SER A 114 7.77 25.72 -0.47
CA SER A 114 8.98 24.99 -0.06
C SER A 114 8.77 24.17 1.22
N GLN A 115 8.13 24.78 2.23
CA GLN A 115 7.77 24.10 3.48
C GLN A 115 6.72 23.00 3.27
N THR A 116 5.76 23.22 2.37
CA THR A 116 4.71 22.25 2.03
C THR A 116 5.32 21.01 1.36
N TYR A 117 6.29 21.17 0.46
CA TYR A 117 7.03 20.06 -0.14
C TYR A 117 7.88 19.30 0.88
N ASP A 118 8.54 19.98 1.82
CA ASP A 118 9.29 19.34 2.90
C ASP A 118 8.38 18.48 3.79
N GLN A 119 7.20 19.01 4.15
CA GLN A 119 6.21 18.29 4.94
C GLN A 119 5.65 17.09 4.18
N LEU A 120 5.37 17.26 2.88
CA LEU A 120 4.93 16.19 1.99
C LEU A 120 5.96 15.05 1.94
N GLY A 121 7.24 15.36 1.79
CA GLY A 121 8.32 14.38 1.81
C GLY A 121 8.37 13.59 3.13
N LYS A 122 8.22 14.26 4.28
CA LYS A 122 8.17 13.61 5.59
C LYS A 122 6.96 12.68 5.74
N LEU A 123 5.78 13.12 5.30
CA LEU A 123 4.55 12.32 5.37
C LEU A 123 4.59 11.12 4.44
N VAL A 124 5.14 11.28 3.23
CA VAL A 124 5.36 10.17 2.29
C VAL A 124 6.33 9.15 2.88
N GLY A 125 7.46 9.60 3.46
CA GLY A 125 8.39 8.70 4.14
C GLY A 125 7.76 7.98 5.34
N LEU A 126 6.88 8.65 6.10
CA LEU A 126 6.13 8.04 7.20
C LEU A 126 5.14 6.99 6.67
N ARG A 127 4.39 7.30 5.62
CA ARG A 127 3.47 6.37 4.94
C ARG A 127 4.19 5.10 4.51
N ASP A 128 5.34 5.24 3.86
CA ASP A 128 6.12 4.09 3.36
C ASP A 128 6.65 3.24 4.52
N ARG A 129 7.09 3.87 5.62
CA ARG A 129 7.50 3.15 6.84
C ARG A 129 6.35 2.36 7.45
N MET A 130 5.16 2.96 7.54
CA MET A 130 3.97 2.32 8.09
C MET A 130 3.51 1.15 7.21
N GLN A 131 3.53 1.30 5.88
CA GLN A 131 3.26 0.21 4.95
C GLN A 131 4.27 -0.94 5.10
N GLY A 132 5.56 -0.64 5.24
CA GLY A 132 6.59 -1.64 5.52
C GLY A 132 6.36 -2.35 6.86
N SER A 133 5.91 -1.63 7.89
CA SER A 133 5.57 -2.21 9.19
C SER A 133 4.39 -3.17 9.09
N ILE A 134 3.34 -2.82 8.34
CA ILE A 134 2.19 -3.72 8.10
C ILE A 134 2.66 -5.00 7.42
N GLN A 135 3.41 -4.87 6.32
CA GLN A 135 3.91 -6.03 5.56
C GLN A 135 4.79 -6.94 6.42
N THR A 136 5.64 -6.36 7.27
CA THR A 136 6.51 -7.11 8.19
C THR A 136 5.66 -7.89 9.20
N THR A 137 4.74 -7.22 9.90
CA THR A 137 3.89 -7.86 10.92
C THR A 137 2.98 -8.94 10.33
N GLU A 138 2.41 -8.70 9.15
CA GLU A 138 1.59 -9.71 8.45
C GLU A 138 2.46 -10.88 7.96
N GLY A 139 3.66 -10.61 7.44
CA GLY A 139 4.61 -11.62 7.00
C GLY A 139 5.05 -12.54 8.15
N GLU A 140 5.40 -11.95 9.29
CA GLU A 140 5.70 -12.68 10.52
C GLU A 140 4.50 -13.53 10.97
N THR A 141 3.29 -12.97 10.99
CA THR A 141 2.08 -13.70 11.39
C THR A 141 1.85 -14.93 10.51
N ARG A 142 2.03 -14.78 9.18
CA ARG A 142 1.92 -15.91 8.23
C ARG A 142 3.01 -16.94 8.44
N PHE A 143 4.23 -16.50 8.69
CA PHE A 143 5.36 -17.39 8.98
C PHE A 143 5.15 -18.17 10.27
N ASP A 144 4.79 -17.50 11.36
CA ASP A 144 4.52 -18.10 12.67
C ASP A 144 3.39 -19.14 12.57
N ARG A 145 2.30 -18.81 11.85
CA ARG A 145 1.21 -19.76 11.57
C ARG A 145 1.70 -20.96 10.78
N LEU A 146 2.49 -20.75 9.72
CA LEU A 146 3.03 -21.83 8.90
C LEU A 146 3.92 -22.78 9.70
N VAL A 147 4.78 -22.26 10.59
CA VAL A 147 5.62 -23.08 11.48
C VAL A 147 4.79 -24.00 12.38
N LEU A 148 3.62 -23.54 12.81
CA LEU A 148 2.68 -24.31 13.64
C LEU A 148 1.83 -25.29 12.82
N GLU A 149 1.59 -25.00 11.53
CA GLU A 149 0.79 -25.82 10.61
C GLU A 149 1.59 -26.89 9.84
N ILE A 150 2.90 -26.72 9.65
CA ILE A 150 3.72 -27.72 8.96
C ILE A 150 3.76 -29.00 9.83
N ASN A 151 3.19 -30.07 9.27
CA ASN A 151 2.94 -31.45 9.74
C ASN A 151 1.44 -31.75 9.98
N PRO A 152 0.68 -32.17 8.95
CA PRO A 152 -0.67 -32.71 9.12
C PRO A 152 -0.63 -34.19 9.60
N PRO A 153 -1.74 -34.67 10.21
CA PRO A 153 -1.71 -35.68 11.27
C PRO A 153 -1.58 -37.08 10.68
N THR A 154 -0.48 -37.76 10.97
CA THR A 154 -0.45 -39.22 10.87
C THR A 154 -0.63 -39.89 12.22
N ASN A 155 -0.52 -39.18 13.35
CA ASN A 155 -0.67 -39.75 14.68
C ASN A 155 -1.13 -38.71 15.72
N ASP A 156 -1.74 -39.17 16.81
CA ASP A 156 -2.26 -38.42 17.98
C ASP A 156 -1.23 -37.53 18.73
N LEU A 157 -0.05 -37.32 18.17
CA LEU A 157 1.05 -36.56 18.75
C LEU A 157 0.96 -35.04 18.48
N ASP A 158 0.06 -34.57 17.60
CA ASP A 158 -0.06 -33.14 17.20
C ASP A 158 -1.12 -32.33 17.98
N LEU A 159 -1.79 -32.91 18.98
CA LEU A 159 -2.76 -32.18 19.81
C LEU A 159 -2.13 -30.97 20.52
N GLY A 160 -0.86 -31.07 20.91
CA GLY A 160 -0.10 -29.98 21.53
C GLY A 160 0.11 -28.80 20.59
N LYS A 161 0.47 -29.06 19.33
CA LYS A 161 0.66 -28.01 18.31
C LYS A 161 -0.67 -27.36 17.92
N SER A 162 -1.73 -28.15 17.79
CA SER A 162 -3.07 -27.63 17.51
C SER A 162 -3.55 -26.68 18.62
N LYS A 163 -3.37 -27.06 19.89
CA LYS A 163 -3.65 -26.17 21.04
C LYS A 163 -2.76 -24.92 21.07
N MET A 164 -1.48 -25.06 20.72
CA MET A 164 -0.55 -23.94 20.63
C MET A 164 -0.92 -22.98 19.50
N LEU A 165 -1.37 -23.49 18.36
CA LEU A 165 -1.89 -22.70 17.25
C LEU A 165 -3.16 -21.95 17.67
N GLU A 166 -4.12 -22.63 18.28
CA GLU A 166 -5.35 -21.99 18.80
C GLU A 166 -5.03 -20.89 19.83
N ASN A 167 -4.10 -21.16 20.76
CA ASN A 167 -3.68 -20.16 21.75
C ASN A 167 -2.96 -18.97 21.11
N SER A 168 -2.07 -19.22 20.15
CA SER A 168 -1.36 -18.19 19.40
C SER A 168 -2.32 -17.33 18.57
N GLU A 169 -3.37 -17.94 18.02
CA GLU A 169 -4.41 -17.25 17.26
C GLU A 169 -5.19 -16.25 18.12
N ARG A 170 -5.56 -16.64 19.34
CA ARG A 170 -6.30 -15.77 20.28
C ARG A 170 -5.43 -14.72 20.96
N THR A 171 -4.12 -14.88 20.97
CA THR A 171 -3.19 -14.00 21.71
C THR A 171 -2.32 -13.21 20.74
N VAL A 172 -1.22 -13.81 20.28
CA VAL A 172 -0.18 -13.16 19.48
C VAL A 172 -0.75 -12.68 18.15
N PHE A 173 -1.46 -13.53 17.40
CA PHE A 173 -1.95 -13.16 16.07
C PHE A 173 -3.09 -12.14 16.16
N GLN A 174 -3.94 -12.25 17.18
CA GLN A 174 -4.95 -11.24 17.46
C GLN A 174 -4.31 -9.87 17.77
N ALA A 175 -3.32 -9.81 18.66
CA ALA A 175 -2.61 -8.58 18.98
C ALA A 175 -1.86 -7.99 17.77
N LYS A 176 -1.22 -8.85 16.95
CA LYS A 176 -0.58 -8.44 15.70
C LYS A 176 -1.60 -7.85 14.72
N ARG A 177 -2.82 -8.43 14.60
CA ARG A 177 -3.91 -7.88 13.78
C ARG A 177 -4.39 -6.52 14.29
N GLU A 178 -4.58 -6.36 15.59
CA GLU A 178 -4.99 -5.09 16.18
C GLU A 178 -3.95 -4.00 15.93
N THR A 179 -2.66 -4.34 16.05
CA THR A 179 -1.55 -3.45 15.71
C THR A 179 -1.59 -3.04 14.23
N VAL A 180 -1.81 -3.99 13.31
CA VAL A 180 -1.98 -3.70 11.88
C VAL A 180 -3.18 -2.79 11.63
N GLN A 181 -4.30 -2.98 12.33
CA GLN A 181 -5.48 -2.14 12.20
C GLN A 181 -5.23 -0.71 12.71
N ASP A 182 -4.49 -0.54 13.81
CA ASP A 182 -4.10 0.77 14.30
C ASP A 182 -3.17 1.49 13.31
N ILE A 183 -2.16 0.78 12.79
CA ILE A 183 -1.26 1.35 11.76
C ILE A 183 -2.06 1.74 10.52
N ASN A 184 -3.02 0.92 10.07
CA ASN A 184 -3.90 1.28 8.94
C ASN A 184 -4.75 2.53 9.23
N SER A 185 -5.27 2.67 10.45
CA SER A 185 -6.04 3.85 10.85
C SER A 185 -5.17 5.11 10.84
N GLN A 186 -3.94 5.02 11.31
CA GLN A 186 -2.97 6.11 11.24
C GLN A 186 -2.55 6.39 9.79
N LEU A 187 -2.39 5.36 8.95
CA LEU A 187 -2.01 5.48 7.54
C LEU A 187 -3.06 6.27 6.76
N ASN A 188 -4.33 6.02 7.04
CA ASN A 188 -5.43 6.79 6.45
C ASN A 188 -5.36 8.28 6.82
N LYS A 189 -5.03 8.60 8.07
CA LYS A 189 -4.82 10.00 8.50
C LYS A 189 -3.63 10.65 7.80
N VAL A 190 -2.54 9.90 7.61
CA VAL A 190 -1.36 10.38 6.86
C VAL A 190 -1.71 10.62 5.38
N ASN A 191 -2.43 9.69 4.75
CA ASN A 191 -2.87 9.83 3.36
C ASN A 191 -3.82 11.02 3.17
N GLN A 192 -4.72 11.26 4.12
CA GLN A 192 -5.59 12.43 4.12
C GLN A 192 -4.77 13.72 4.15
N LYS A 193 -3.80 13.83 5.08
CA LYS A 193 -2.90 15.00 5.16
C LYS A 193 -2.05 15.18 3.90
N ILE A 194 -1.58 14.09 3.30
CA ILE A 194 -0.87 14.14 2.01
C ILE A 194 -1.79 14.75 0.94
N GLY A 195 -3.04 14.30 0.87
CA GLY A 195 -4.04 14.87 -0.03
C GLY A 195 -4.27 16.36 0.21
N GLU A 196 -4.42 16.77 1.47
CA GLU A 196 -4.59 18.18 1.85
C GLU A 196 -3.41 19.06 1.41
N LEU A 197 -2.16 18.62 1.65
CA LEU A 197 -0.97 19.37 1.22
C LEU A 197 -0.82 19.42 -0.31
N VAL A 198 -1.22 18.36 -1.02
CA VAL A 198 -1.20 18.34 -2.49
C VAL A 198 -2.23 19.32 -3.04
N GLU A 199 -3.43 19.38 -2.45
CA GLU A 199 -4.43 20.39 -2.80
C GLU A 199 -3.95 21.81 -2.51
N GLU A 200 -3.27 22.03 -1.37
CA GLU A 200 -2.68 23.33 -1.02
C GLU A 200 -1.66 23.81 -2.07
N ILE A 201 -0.83 22.90 -2.59
CA ILE A 201 0.12 23.19 -3.68
C ILE A 201 -0.65 23.55 -4.97
N HIS A 202 -1.73 22.85 -5.29
CA HIS A 202 -2.46 23.10 -6.54
C HIS A 202 -3.38 24.32 -6.49
N GLN A 203 -3.79 24.78 -5.31
CA GLN A 203 -4.59 26.00 -5.14
C GLN A 203 -3.72 27.26 -5.26
N SER A 204 -3.36 27.60 -6.49
CA SER A 204 -2.68 28.86 -6.82
C SER A 204 -3.67 30.03 -6.89
N ALA A 205 -4.07 30.58 -5.73
CA ALA A 205 -4.37 32.00 -5.47
C ALA A 205 -5.36 32.16 -4.30
N PRO A 206 -5.09 33.04 -3.33
CA PRO A 206 -6.14 33.58 -2.49
C PRO A 206 -7.15 34.31 -3.38
N LYS A 207 -8.45 34.01 -3.24
CA LYS A 207 -9.45 35.06 -3.41
C LYS A 207 -9.17 36.05 -2.29
N GLU A 208 -8.32 37.03 -2.59
CA GLU A 208 -8.14 38.23 -1.79
C GLU A 208 -9.51 38.88 -1.69
N SER A 209 -10.23 38.60 -0.60
CA SER A 209 -11.40 39.37 -0.24
C SER A 209 -10.88 40.76 0.06
N ALA A 210 -10.96 41.62 -0.96
CA ALA A 210 -10.68 43.03 -0.87
C ALA A 210 -11.44 43.59 0.34
N GLN A 211 -10.72 43.80 1.43
CA GLN A 211 -11.17 44.65 2.50
C GLN A 211 -10.94 46.08 1.99
N PRO A 212 -11.98 46.88 1.74
CA PRO A 212 -11.77 48.25 1.33
C PRO A 212 -11.26 49.06 2.53
N PRO A 213 -10.25 49.93 2.35
CA PRO A 213 -9.77 50.81 3.40
C PRO A 213 -10.54 52.12 3.33
N ILE A 214 -11.23 52.52 4.41
CA ILE A 214 -11.50 53.95 4.62
C ILE A 214 -11.54 54.30 6.12
N SER A 215 -10.46 54.97 6.50
CA SER A 215 -10.22 56.03 7.47
C SER A 215 -11.30 56.45 8.49
N ALA A 216 -10.81 56.65 9.72
CA ALA A 216 -11.47 57.27 10.87
C ALA A 216 -11.84 58.75 10.68
N THR A 217 -12.92 59.22 11.33
CA THR A 217 -12.96 60.41 12.22
C THR A 217 -14.27 60.47 13.06
N SER A 218 -14.09 60.58 14.38
CA SER A 218 -14.89 61.23 15.46
C SER A 218 -16.43 61.37 15.42
N GLY A 219 -17.05 61.02 16.55
CA GLY A 219 -18.33 61.56 17.02
C GLY A 219 -18.78 60.90 18.32
N GLU A 220 -18.60 61.59 19.45
CA GLU A 220 -19.08 61.23 20.80
C GLU A 220 -20.62 61.29 20.93
N ASP A 221 -21.10 60.53 21.92
CA ASP A 221 -22.08 60.92 22.95
C ASP A 221 -23.56 60.45 22.94
N ASN A 222 -23.97 59.97 24.14
CA ASN A 222 -25.33 59.78 24.73
C ASN A 222 -26.17 58.57 24.25
N GLN A 223 -26.92 57.81 25.06
CA GLN A 223 -27.46 57.86 26.44
C GLN A 223 -28.00 56.43 26.75
N GLU A 224 -27.67 55.76 27.85
CA GLU A 224 -28.33 55.74 29.19
C GLU A 224 -29.65 54.92 29.31
N VAL A 225 -29.72 54.13 30.41
CA VAL A 225 -30.89 53.56 31.15
C VAL A 225 -31.87 52.57 30.46
N ASN A 226 -32.52 51.59 31.11
CA ASN A 226 -32.59 51.11 32.50
C ASN A 226 -33.19 49.68 32.55
N GLU A 227 -32.88 48.97 33.63
CA GLU A 227 -33.69 48.02 34.43
C GLU A 227 -34.59 46.91 33.82
N GLY A 228 -34.40 45.69 34.36
CA GLY A 228 -35.51 45.06 35.10
C GLY A 228 -35.73 43.55 34.99
N LYS A 229 -35.27 42.81 36.02
CA LYS A 229 -35.90 41.62 36.67
C LYS A 229 -35.89 40.25 35.97
N LYS A 230 -35.16 39.28 36.57
CA LYS A 230 -35.61 38.13 37.43
C LYS A 230 -36.02 36.89 36.58
N THR A 231 -35.56 35.65 36.78
CA THR A 231 -35.23 34.83 37.98
C THR A 231 -34.31 33.66 37.55
N GLY A 232 -33.22 33.32 38.26
CA GLY A 232 -33.12 32.22 39.26
C GLY A 232 -32.69 30.87 38.64
N SER A 233 -31.42 30.44 38.74
CA SER A 233 -30.82 29.55 39.78
C SER A 233 -31.45 28.13 39.82
N LYS A 234 -30.76 26.99 39.95
CA LYS A 234 -29.41 26.62 40.43
C LYS A 234 -29.22 25.09 40.21
N GLU A 235 -27.97 24.67 39.99
CA GLU A 235 -27.25 23.50 40.56
C GLU A 235 -27.72 22.02 40.43
N HIS A 236 -26.72 21.20 40.02
CA HIS A 236 -26.40 19.77 40.26
C HIS A 236 -26.76 19.23 41.68
N PRO A 237 -26.78 17.89 41.99
CA PRO A 237 -25.71 16.89 41.73
C PRO A 237 -26.14 15.39 41.55
N SER A 238 -25.27 14.50 41.01
CA SER A 238 -24.57 13.35 41.65
C SER A 238 -25.31 11.98 41.77
N ASP A 239 -24.66 10.96 41.17
CA ASP A 239 -24.34 9.58 41.61
C ASP A 239 -25.38 8.57 42.18
N GLY A 240 -25.24 7.30 41.74
CA GLY A 240 -25.58 6.10 42.53
C GLY A 240 -26.81 5.23 42.18
N GLY A 241 -26.57 4.03 41.63
CA GLY A 241 -27.05 2.75 42.20
C GLY A 241 -28.44 2.15 41.87
N THR A 242 -28.41 0.94 41.27
CA THR A 242 -29.35 -0.23 41.37
C THR A 242 -30.83 -0.05 40.94
N THR A 243 -31.49 -0.94 40.19
CA THR A 243 -31.81 -2.36 40.51
C THR A 243 -32.43 -3.07 39.29
N ASP A 244 -32.38 -4.40 39.34
CA ASP A 244 -32.83 -5.47 38.43
C ASP A 244 -34.13 -5.30 37.62
N GLN A 245 -34.15 -5.92 36.43
CA GLN A 245 -35.19 -6.92 36.10
C GLN A 245 -34.77 -7.88 34.98
N GLU A 246 -34.95 -9.16 35.31
CA GLU A 246 -34.87 -10.38 34.52
C GLU A 246 -35.87 -10.39 33.33
N SER A 247 -35.48 -10.96 32.18
CA SER A 247 -36.24 -11.98 31.43
C SER A 247 -35.75 -12.14 29.98
N GLY A 248 -35.38 -13.38 29.62
CA GLY A 248 -35.93 -14.03 28.43
C GLY A 248 -35.21 -13.93 27.08
N ASN A 249 -34.78 -15.11 26.62
CA ASN A 249 -34.72 -15.58 25.23
C ASN A 249 -33.59 -15.08 24.31
N GLY A 250 -32.64 -15.97 24.06
CA GLY A 250 -31.74 -15.89 22.92
C GLY A 250 -32.43 -16.19 21.58
N PRO A 251 -31.73 -15.99 20.46
CA PRO A 251 -32.04 -16.66 19.22
C PRO A 251 -30.96 -17.69 18.86
N GLN A 252 -31.41 -18.93 18.67
CA GLN A 252 -30.73 -19.93 17.85
C GLN A 252 -30.41 -19.31 16.48
N THR A 253 -29.14 -19.33 16.08
CA THR A 253 -28.78 -19.17 14.66
C THR A 253 -28.54 -20.55 14.09
N THR A 254 -29.43 -20.90 13.17
CA THR A 254 -29.50 -22.14 12.43
C THR A 254 -28.25 -22.41 11.61
N ALA A 255 -27.74 -23.63 11.70
CA ALA A 255 -26.83 -24.20 10.74
C ALA A 255 -27.43 -24.15 9.33
N SER A 256 -26.65 -23.65 8.37
CA SER A 256 -26.86 -23.92 6.94
C SER A 256 -25.55 -24.42 6.37
N THR A 257 -25.44 -25.74 6.35
CA THR A 257 -24.55 -26.50 5.48
C THR A 257 -24.95 -26.25 4.03
N SER A 258 -24.09 -25.54 3.28
CA SER A 258 -24.08 -25.62 1.82
C SER A 258 -22.98 -26.60 1.38
N PRO A 259 -23.28 -27.56 0.49
CA PRO A 259 -22.29 -28.52 0.01
C PRO A 259 -21.33 -27.86 -0.99
N ALA A 260 -20.05 -28.19 -0.87
CA ALA A 260 -19.01 -27.79 -1.82
C ALA A 260 -19.23 -28.45 -3.20
N ALA A 261 -18.98 -27.70 -4.27
CA ALA A 261 -19.04 -28.22 -5.63
C ALA A 261 -17.95 -29.27 -5.87
N SER A 262 -18.39 -30.45 -6.32
CA SER A 262 -17.54 -31.56 -6.75
C SER A 262 -16.92 -31.25 -8.11
N TYR A 263 -15.59 -31.26 -8.21
CA TYR A 263 -14.88 -31.20 -9.48
C TYR A 263 -14.50 -32.61 -9.96
N PRO A 264 -14.62 -32.92 -11.26
CA PRO A 264 -14.24 -34.23 -11.78
C PRO A 264 -12.72 -34.39 -11.80
N SER A 265 -12.24 -35.49 -11.21
CA SER A 265 -10.83 -35.91 -11.25
C SER A 265 -10.37 -36.20 -12.67
N VAL A 266 -9.23 -35.62 -13.07
CA VAL A 266 -8.54 -35.93 -14.33
C VAL A 266 -7.60 -37.11 -14.08
N ASP A 267 -7.87 -38.25 -14.72
CA ASP A 267 -7.01 -39.44 -14.72
C ASP A 267 -5.82 -39.19 -15.67
N ILE A 268 -4.60 -39.12 -15.14
CA ILE A 268 -3.37 -39.06 -15.93
C ILE A 268 -2.67 -40.41 -15.75
N ARG A 269 -2.83 -41.30 -16.74
CA ARG A 269 -1.98 -42.47 -16.88
C ARG A 269 -0.76 -42.10 -17.72
N ILE A 270 0.39 -42.54 -17.23
CA ILE A 270 1.73 -42.43 -17.82
C ILE A 270 1.92 -43.58 -18.81
#